data_AF-A0A258SVH7-F1
#
_entry.id   AF-A0A258SVH7-F1
#
_cell.length_a   1.000
_cell.length_b   1.000
_cell.length_c   1.000
_cell.angle_alpha   90.00
_cell.angle_beta   90.00
_cell.angle_gamma   90.00
#
_symmetry.space_group_name_H-M   'P 1'
#
loop_
_entity.id
_entity.type
_entity.pdbx_description
1 polymer ?
#
loop_
_entity_poly.entity_id
_entity_poly.type
_entity_poly.pdbx_seq_one_letter_code
_entity_poly.pdbx_strand_id
1 'polypeptide(L)' 'MTYCVALLLEEGLVLASDTRTNAGVDQVAIFPKMYTFSVPGERVITLLTAGNLAITQLV' A
#
# COMPACT_ATOMS: atom_id res chain seq x y z
N MET A 1 -8.94 -9.59 3.89
CA MET A 1 -8.18 -10.08 2.71
C MET A 1 -7.37 -8.89 2.27
N THR A 2 -6.05 -9.01 2.25
CA THR A 2 -5.11 -7.92 1.97
C THR A 2 -4.26 -8.36 0.78
N TYR A 3 -4.34 -7.62 -0.33
CA TYR A 3 -3.61 -7.95 -1.54
C TYR A 3 -3.11 -6.68 -2.25
N CYS A 4 -1.81 -6.71 -2.57
CA CYS A 4 -1.09 -5.66 -3.27
C CYS A 4 -0.27 -6.29 -4.40
N VAL A 5 -0.13 -5.57 -5.51
CA VAL A 5 0.70 -5.99 -6.66
C VAL A 5 1.47 -4.79 -7.18
N ALA A 6 2.72 -5.03 -7.56
CA ALA A 6 3.57 -4.07 -8.26
C ALA A 6 4.22 -4.77 -9.45
N LEU A 7 4.18 -4.13 -10.61
CA LEU A 7 4.76 -4.61 -11.86
C LEU A 7 5.83 -3.63 -12.31
N LEU A 8 7.01 -4.17 -12.63
CA LEU A 8 8.10 -3.45 -13.28
C LEU A 8 8.11 -3.81 -14.76
N LEU A 9 7.92 -2.80 -15.60
CA LEU A 9 7.85 -2.89 -17.05
C LEU A 9 8.94 -2.01 -17.66
N GLU A 10 9.24 -2.21 -18.93
CA GLU A 10 10.20 -1.35 -19.66
C GLU A 10 9.73 0.12 -19.71
N GLU A 11 8.43 0.35 -19.82
CA GLU A 11 7.83 1.70 -19.86
C GLU A 11 7.61 2.32 -18.47
N GLY A 12 7.78 1.56 -17.39
CA GLY A 12 7.62 2.08 -16.02
C GLY A 12 7.01 1.09 -15.02
N LEU A 13 6.28 1.63 -14.05
CA LEU A 13 5.72 0.89 -12.92
C LEU A 13 4.18 0.93 -12.92
N VAL A 14 3.56 -0.20 -12.62
CA VAL A 14 2.11 -0.30 -12.32
C VAL A 14 1.94 -0.83 -10.91
N LEU A 15 1.19 -0.10 -10.07
CA LEU A 15 0.93 -0.49 -8.68
C LEU A 15 -0.58 -0.53 -8.43
N ALA A 16 -1.04 -1.55 -7.72
CA ALA A 16 -2.42 -1.65 -7.26
C ALA A 16 -2.50 -2.27 -5.87
N SER A 17 -3.43 -1.78 -5.05
CA SER A 17 -3.68 -2.29 -3.70
C SER A 17 -5.17 -2.28 -3.39
N ASP A 18 -5.66 -3.33 -2.74
CA ASP A 18 -6.99 -3.34 -2.15
C ASP A 18 -7.03 -2.57 -0.81
N THR A 19 -8.23 -2.36 -0.25
CA THR A 19 -8.40 -1.59 1.00
C THR A 19 -9.02 -2.37 2.16
N ARG A 20 -9.48 -3.61 1.95
CA ARG A 20 -10.04 -4.43 3.03
C ARG A 20 -8.94 -4.85 4.00
N THR A 21 -9.12 -4.63 5.30
CA THR A 21 -8.09 -4.90 6.31
C THR A 21 -8.71 -5.53 7.54
N ASN A 22 -8.00 -6.49 8.15
CA ASN A 22 -8.33 -6.98 9.50
C ASN A 22 -7.73 -6.01 10.52
N ALA A 23 -8.58 -5.31 11.26
CA ALA A 23 -8.21 -4.35 12.30
C ALA A 23 -8.39 -4.92 13.72
N GLY A 24 -8.83 -6.18 13.85
CA GLY A 24 -9.16 -6.83 15.11
C GLY A 24 -10.20 -7.94 14.92
N VAL A 25 -10.48 -8.68 15.98
CA VAL A 25 -11.57 -9.66 16.00
C VAL A 25 -12.88 -8.93 15.70
N ASP A 26 -13.63 -9.42 14.72
CA ASP A 26 -14.88 -8.83 14.20
C ASP A 26 -14.76 -7.39 13.66
N GLN A 27 -13.53 -6.96 13.32
CA GLN A 27 -13.28 -5.63 12.75
C GLN A 27 -12.62 -5.74 11.38
N VAL A 28 -13.45 -5.79 10.34
CA VAL A 28 -13.01 -5.66 8.95
C VAL A 28 -13.36 -4.25 8.46
N ALA A 29 -12.34 -3.47 8.12
CA ALA A 29 -12.48 -2.05 7.78
C ALA A 29 -11.70 -1.69 6.51
N ILE A 30 -11.82 -0.43 6.10
CA ILE A 30 -11.18 0.14 4.91
C ILE A 30 -9.98 0.97 5.37
N PHE A 31 -8.77 0.54 5.01
CA PHE A 31 -7.55 1.30 5.24
C PHE A 31 -6.72 1.38 3.95
N PRO A 32 -6.13 2.54 3.60
CA PRO A 32 -5.24 2.66 2.46
C PRO A 32 -4.00 1.79 2.68
N LYS A 33 -3.54 1.16 1.60
CA LYS A 33 -2.33 0.33 1.59
C LYS A 33 -1.31 0.81 0.57
N MET A 34 -1.54 1.98 -0.04
CA MET A 34 -0.66 2.59 -1.02
C MET A 34 -0.36 4.02 -0.58
N TYR A 35 0.92 4.33 -0.44
CA TYR A 35 1.40 5.64 0.01
C TYR A 35 2.45 6.13 -0.98
N THR A 36 2.26 7.32 -1.54
CA THR A 36 3.17 7.90 -2.55
C THR A 36 3.86 9.13 -2.00
N PHE A 37 5.18 9.16 -2.15
CA PHE A 37 6.07 10.26 -1.79
C PHE A 37 6.73 10.78 -3.06
N SER A 38 6.58 12.06 -3.37
CA SER A 38 7.12 12.62 -4.62
C SER A 38 7.78 13.98 -4.43
N VAL A 39 8.85 14.19 -5.18
CA VAL A 39 9.46 15.49 -5.47
C VAL A 39 9.31 15.70 -6.98
N PRO A 40 8.41 16.58 -7.44
CA PRO A 40 8.13 16.77 -8.87
C PRO A 40 9.41 17.08 -9.67
N GLY A 41 9.62 16.36 -10.77
CA GLY A 41 10.81 16.50 -11.62
C GLY A 41 12.07 15.79 -11.11
N GLU A 42 12.04 15.20 -9.91
CA GLU A 42 13.21 14.54 -9.31
C GLU A 42 12.95 13.06 -8.99
N ARG A 43 11.95 12.73 -8.17
CA ARG A 43 11.70 11.34 -7.73
C ARG A 43 10.25 11.07 -7.34
N VAL A 44 9.83 9.83 -7.51
CA VAL A 44 8.56 9.27 -7.00
C VAL A 44 8.84 7.92 -6.35
N ILE A 45 8.35 7.74 -5.13
CA ILE A 45 8.47 6.50 -4.35
C ILE A 45 7.08 6.11 -3.89
N THR A 46 6.65 4.88 -4.17
CA THR A 46 5.36 4.34 -3.72
C THR A 46 5.58 3.11 -2.85
N LEU A 47 4.99 3.11 -1.65
CA LEU A 47 5.03 2.02 -0.68
C LEU A 47 3.68 1.30 -0.66
N LEU A 48 3.71 -0.04 -0.75
CA LEU A 48 2.55 -0.91 -0.56
C LEU A 48 2.67 -1.69 0.75
N THR A 49 1.59 -1.78 1.54
CA THR A 49 1.62 -2.43 2.87
C THR A 49 0.75 -3.69 2.92
N ALA A 50 1.23 -4.74 3.59
CA ALA A 50 0.46 -5.94 3.91
C ALA A 50 0.86 -6.49 5.29
N GLY A 51 -0.01 -7.30 5.90
CA GLY A 51 0.22 -7.90 7.21
C GLY A 51 -0.52 -7.19 8.34
N ASN A 52 0.12 -7.09 9.50
CA ASN A 52 -0.48 -6.51 10.72
C ASN A 52 -0.63 -4.99 10.59
N LEU A 53 -1.87 -4.50 10.70
CA LEU A 53 -2.21 -3.08 10.53
C LEU A 53 -1.40 -2.17 11.48
N ALA A 54 -1.27 -2.54 12.75
CA ALA A 54 -0.55 -1.74 13.74
C ALA A 54 0.94 -1.60 13.42
N ILE A 55 1.56 -2.65 12.87
CA ILE A 55 2.97 -2.61 12.45
C ILE A 55 3.14 -1.76 11.19
N THR A 56 2.24 -1.90 10.21
CA THR A 56 2.31 -1.12 8.96
C THR A 56 2.04 0.37 9.14
N GLN A 57 1.49 0.78 10.29
CA GLN A 57 1.18 2.17 10.65
C GLN A 57 2.07 2.68 11.80
N LEU A 58 3.09 1.93 12.19
CA LEU A 58 3.97 2.31 13.29
C LEU A 58 4.86 3.48 12.87
N VAL A 59 4.80 4.56 13.66
CA VAL A 59 5.59 5.83 13.64
C VAL A 59 6.49 6.05 12.43
#